data_AF-A0A938SB53-F1
#
_entry.id   AF-A0A938SB53-F1
#
_cell.length_a   1.000
_cell.length_b   1.000
_cell.length_c   1.000
_cell.angle_alpha   90.00
_cell.angle_beta   90.00
_cell.angle_gamma   90.00
#
_symmetry.space_group_name_H-M   'P 1'
#
loop_
_entity.id
_entity.type
_entity.pdbx_description
1 polymer ?
#
loop_
_entity_poly.entity_id
_entity_poly.type
_entity_poly.pdbx_seq_one_letter_code
_entity_poly.pdbx_strand_id
1 'polypeptide(L)'
;LAYGMARQGLLPARLGRIHPRRHTPHVAIAALMIVVLVLALSGDLTALAQATSALLLAVFIVINGALLILKKRPGEPPGQFEVPSFVPAVGIVVCLLILLHVKTRALAIAGILLLVIVLLYALMRPKALTEDQLAEIAED
;
A
#
# COMPACT_ATOMS: atom_id res chain seq x y z
N LEU A 1 -2.97 4.33 7.47
CA LEU A 1 -3.38 3.76 6.17
C LEU A 1 -4.85 3.31 6.17
N ALA A 2 -5.26 2.35 7.01
CA ALA A 2 -6.65 1.83 7.02
C ALA A 2 -7.74 2.93 7.12
N TYR A 3 -7.58 3.90 8.04
CA TYR A 3 -8.48 5.05 8.14
C TYR A 3 -8.50 5.93 6.88
N GLY A 4 -7.33 6.21 6.29
CA GLY A 4 -7.21 7.01 5.07
C GLY A 4 -7.84 6.33 3.85
N MET A 5 -7.61 5.01 3.70
CA MET A 5 -8.23 4.20 2.64
C MET A 5 -9.76 4.09 2.83
N ALA A 6 -10.25 3.96 4.07
CA ALA A 6 -11.69 3.99 4.35
C ALA A 6 -12.32 5.35 4.02
N ARG A 7 -11.61 6.46 4.24
CA ARG A 7 -12.05 7.81 3.84
C ARG A 7 -12.03 8.03 2.32
N GLN A 8 -11.14 7.33 1.61
CA GLN A 8 -11.06 7.32 0.14
C GLN A 8 -12.05 6.32 -0.49
N GLY A 9 -12.93 5.68 0.29
CA GLY A 9 -13.90 4.69 -0.22
C GLY A 9 -13.30 3.34 -0.63
N LEU A 10 -12.00 3.14 -0.42
CA LEU A 10 -11.27 1.91 -0.76
C LEU A 10 -11.50 0.77 0.26
N LEU A 11 -12.07 1.06 1.43
CA LEU A 11 -12.39 0.08 2.48
C LEU A 11 -13.80 0.30 3.02
N PRO A 12 -14.47 -0.74 3.54
CA PRO A 12 -15.81 -0.61 4.11
C PRO A 12 -15.85 0.48 5.21
N ALA A 13 -16.84 1.37 5.12
CA ALA A 13 -16.94 2.61 5.91
C ALA A 13 -16.83 2.41 7.44
N ARG A 14 -17.13 1.21 7.95
CA ARG A 14 -17.01 0.87 9.37
C ARG A 14 -15.57 0.94 9.90
N LEU A 15 -14.56 0.70 9.06
CA LEU A 15 -13.14 0.83 9.45
C LEU A 15 -12.70 2.30 9.56
N GLY A 16 -13.43 3.22 8.91
CA GLY A 16 -13.20 4.66 9.00
C GLY A 16 -13.81 5.31 10.24
N ARG A 17 -14.54 4.57 11.08
CA ARG A 17 -15.29 5.15 12.21
C ARG A 17 -14.34 5.63 13.30
N ILE A 18 -14.33 6.95 13.49
CA ILE A 18 -13.49 7.62 14.47
C ILE A 18 -14.26 7.74 15.79
N HIS A 19 -13.56 7.61 16.92
CA HIS A 19 -14.14 7.84 18.23
C HIS A 19 -14.42 9.36 18.42
N PRO A 20 -15.64 9.77 18.79
CA PRO A 20 -16.06 11.17 18.79
C PRO A 20 -15.33 12.06 19.81
N ARG A 21 -14.72 11.48 20.85
CA ARG A 21 -14.04 12.23 21.92
C ARG A 21 -12.51 12.19 21.87
N ARG A 22 -11.94 11.16 21.23
CA ARG A 22 -10.48 10.94 21.14
C ARG A 22 -9.95 11.06 19.71
N HIS A 23 -10.82 11.26 18.73
CA HIS A 23 -10.49 11.33 17.31
C HIS A 23 -9.60 10.16 16.81
N THR A 24 -9.69 8.99 17.45
CA THR A 24 -8.94 7.79 17.07
C THR A 24 -9.82 6.78 16.31
N PRO A 25 -9.32 6.16 15.23
CA PRO A 25 -10.02 5.11 14.49
C PRO A 25 -9.95 3.78 15.25
N HIS A 26 -10.69 3.71 16.36
CA HIS A 26 -10.71 2.57 17.30
C HIS A 26 -11.07 1.22 16.63
N VAL A 27 -11.98 1.22 15.65
CA VAL A 27 -12.37 0.00 14.92
C VAL A 27 -11.21 -0.56 14.09
N ALA A 28 -10.46 0.30 13.41
CA ALA A 28 -9.31 -0.11 12.61
C ALA A 28 -8.18 -0.67 13.49
N ILE A 29 -7.95 -0.04 14.65
CA ILE A 29 -6.93 -0.49 15.62
C ILE A 29 -7.30 -1.85 16.20
N ALA A 30 -8.55 -2.03 16.63
CA ALA A 30 -9.03 -3.30 17.18
C ALA A 30 -8.93 -4.44 16.15
N ALA A 31 -9.34 -4.19 14.90
CA ALA A 31 -9.24 -5.17 13.82
C ALA A 31 -7.78 -5.59 13.57
N LEU A 32 -6.86 -4.62 13.48
CA LEU A 32 -5.44 -4.90 13.30
C LEU A 32 -4.87 -5.70 14.48
N MET A 33 -5.21 -5.32 15.71
CA MET A 33 -4.77 -6.01 16.91
C MET A 33 -5.19 -7.48 16.92
N ILE A 34 -6.44 -7.78 16.56
CA ILE A 34 -6.94 -9.17 16.50
C ILE A 34 -6.12 -9.98 15.50
N VAL A 35 -5.90 -9.44 14.30
CA VAL A 35 -5.13 -10.12 13.24
C VAL A 35 -3.70 -10.41 13.70
N VAL A 36 -3.03 -9.41 14.28
CA VAL A 36 -1.66 -9.56 14.80
C VAL A 36 -1.61 -10.58 15.94
N LEU A 37 -2.59 -10.57 16.86
CA LEU A 37 -2.64 -11.51 17.98
C LEU A 37 -2.79 -12.96 17.48
N VAL A 38 -3.69 -13.19 16.52
CA VAL A 38 -3.89 -14.51 15.90
C VAL A 38 -2.62 -14.99 15.21
N LEU A 39 -1.96 -14.12 14.43
CA LEU A 39 -0.70 -14.44 13.75
C LEU A 39 0.43 -14.74 14.75
N ALA A 40 0.54 -13.96 15.82
CA ALA A 40 1.54 -14.14 16.86
C ALA A 40 1.35 -15.46 17.63
N LEU A 41 0.09 -15.83 17.92
CA LEU A 41 -0.25 -17.09 18.58
C LEU A 41 -0.14 -18.32 17.68
N SER A 42 -0.26 -18.14 16.35
CA SER A 42 -0.19 -19.24 15.36
C SER A 42 1.22 -19.81 15.17
N GLY A 43 2.25 -19.15 15.70
CA GLY A 43 3.56 -19.76 15.89
C GLY A 43 4.44 -19.82 14.64
N ASP A 44 5.27 -18.79 14.48
CA ASP A 44 6.68 -18.82 14.04
C ASP A 44 7.07 -17.36 13.77
N LEU A 45 7.67 -16.72 14.78
CA LEU A 45 8.09 -15.32 14.68
C LEU A 45 9.10 -15.11 13.54
N THR A 46 9.89 -16.14 13.22
CA THR A 46 10.89 -16.12 12.15
C THR A 46 10.21 -16.11 10.79
N ALA A 47 9.24 -17.00 10.55
CA ALA A 47 8.46 -16.99 9.32
C ALA A 47 7.68 -15.68 9.15
N LEU A 48 7.10 -15.13 10.23
CA LEU A 48 6.38 -13.86 10.19
C LEU A 48 7.31 -12.68 9.88
N ALA A 49 8.51 -12.65 10.46
CA ALA A 49 9.52 -11.64 10.17
C ALA A 49 10.01 -11.73 8.72
N GLN A 50 10.20 -12.95 8.20
CA GLN A 50 10.56 -13.18 6.80
C GLN A 50 9.46 -12.70 5.84
N ALA A 51 8.19 -13.05 6.10
CA ALA A 51 7.05 -12.60 5.31
C ALA A 51 6.88 -11.08 5.35
N THR A 52 7.02 -10.46 6.53
CA THR A 52 6.94 -9.01 6.70
C THR A 52 8.06 -8.30 5.93
N SER A 53 9.30 -8.80 6.02
CA SER A 53 10.43 -8.23 5.29
C SER A 53 10.23 -8.33 3.77
N ALA A 54 9.75 -9.48 3.27
CA ALA A 54 9.44 -9.66 1.85
C ALA A 54 8.32 -8.72 1.39
N LEU A 55 7.27 -8.54 2.19
CA LEU A 55 6.18 -7.60 1.93
C LEU A 55 6.69 -6.17 1.84
N LEU A 56 7.49 -5.72 2.82
CA LEU A 56 8.05 -4.38 2.84
C LEU A 56 8.93 -4.12 1.63
N LEU A 57 9.74 -5.11 1.23
CA LEU A 57 10.61 -5.01 0.07
C LEU A 57 9.81 -4.85 -1.23
N ALA A 58 8.74 -5.64 -1.39
CA ALA A 58 7.82 -5.51 -2.53
C ALA A 58 7.12 -4.14 -2.55
N VAL A 59 6.64 -3.66 -1.41
CA VAL A 59 6.02 -2.34 -1.28
C VAL A 59 7.01 -1.24 -1.64
N PHE A 60 8.26 -1.33 -1.20
CA PHE A 60 9.29 -0.36 -1.57
C PHE A 60 9.60 -0.34 -3.06
N ILE A 61 9.63 -1.49 -3.74
CA ILE A 61 9.80 -1.54 -5.19
C ILE A 61 8.68 -0.76 -5.89
N VAL A 62 7.42 -0.99 -5.48
CA VAL A 62 6.26 -0.29 -6.05
C VAL A 62 6.30 1.20 -5.77
N ILE A 63 6.62 1.62 -4.54
CA ILE A 63 6.71 3.05 -4.16
C ILE A 63 7.80 3.76 -4.97
N ASN A 64 9.00 3.17 -5.06
CA ASN A 64 10.09 3.77 -5.83
C ASN A 64 9.75 3.84 -7.34
N GLY A 65 9.04 2.84 -7.87
CA GLY A 65 8.51 2.88 -9.24
C GLY A 65 7.48 4.00 -9.42
N ALA A 66 6.54 4.16 -8.49
CA ALA A 66 5.55 5.23 -8.51
C ALA A 66 6.19 6.62 -8.45
N LEU A 67 7.25 6.80 -7.65
CA LEU A 67 8.01 8.06 -7.61
C LEU A 67 8.67 8.38 -8.95
N LEU A 68 9.20 7.37 -9.64
CA LEU A 68 9.84 7.55 -10.94
C LEU A 68 8.81 7.89 -12.04
N ILE A 69 7.61 7.31 -11.98
CA ILE A 69 6.48 7.66 -12.86
C ILE A 69 6.00 9.09 -12.57
N LEU A 70 5.81 9.44 -11.30
CA LEU A 70 5.35 10.76 -10.87
C LEU A 70 6.30 11.85 -11.35
N LYS A 71 7.61 11.62 -11.23
CA LYS A 71 8.61 12.60 -11.68
C LYS A 71 8.73 12.72 -13.20
N LYS A 72 8.30 11.70 -13.94
CA LYS A 72 8.22 11.75 -15.41
C LYS A 72 6.88 12.30 -15.93
N ARG A 73 5.92 12.58 -15.04
CA ARG A 73 4.60 13.04 -15.43
C ARG A 73 4.66 14.51 -15.88
N PRO A 74 4.21 14.82 -17.11
CA PRO A 74 4.18 16.20 -17.59
C PRO A 74 3.09 17.00 -16.87
N GLY A 75 3.44 18.19 -16.37
CA GLY A 75 2.51 19.11 -15.70
C GLY A 75 2.51 19.08 -14.16
N GLU A 76 3.36 18.26 -13.53
CA GLU A 76 3.52 18.27 -12.07
C GLU A 76 4.26 19.56 -11.64
N PRO A 77 3.71 20.37 -10.71
CA PRO A 77 4.38 21.58 -10.22
C PRO A 77 5.67 21.21 -9.47
N PRO A 78 6.78 21.94 -9.67
CA PRO A 78 8.04 21.66 -8.98
C PRO A 78 7.83 21.80 -7.47
N GLY A 79 8.15 20.75 -6.74
CA GLY A 79 8.03 20.72 -5.29
C GLY A 79 9.10 21.59 -4.63
N GLN A 80 8.82 22.12 -3.44
CA GLN A 80 9.81 22.84 -2.61
C GLN A 80 11.07 22.03 -2.27
N PHE A 81 11.00 20.69 -2.40
CA PHE A 81 12.13 19.78 -2.24
C PHE A 81 12.02 18.65 -3.27
N GLU A 82 12.90 18.66 -4.28
CA GLU A 82 12.93 17.63 -5.33
C GLU A 82 14.06 16.64 -5.09
N VAL A 83 13.69 15.40 -4.79
CA VAL A 83 14.66 14.31 -4.68
C VAL A 83 15.16 13.94 -6.09
N PRO A 84 16.48 13.81 -6.32
CA PRO A 84 17.04 13.40 -7.60
C PRO A 84 16.48 12.04 -8.06
N SER A 85 16.24 11.88 -9.36
CA SER A 85 15.57 10.67 -9.91
C SER A 85 16.40 9.39 -9.77
N PHE A 86 17.70 9.53 -9.50
CA PHE A 86 18.57 8.38 -9.24
C PHE A 86 18.27 7.74 -7.89
N VAL A 87 17.77 8.48 -6.89
CA VAL A 87 17.48 7.97 -5.55
C VAL A 87 16.43 6.85 -5.59
N PRO A 88 15.24 7.04 -6.21
CA PRO A 88 14.28 5.94 -6.34
C PRO A 88 14.77 4.81 -7.25
N ALA A 89 15.56 5.12 -8.29
CA ALA A 89 16.15 4.09 -9.16
C ALA A 89 17.12 3.17 -8.38
N VAL A 90 18.00 3.74 -7.56
CA VAL A 90 18.89 2.98 -6.66
C VAL A 90 18.07 2.21 -5.64
N GLY A 91 17.00 2.80 -5.10
CA GLY A 91 16.06 2.12 -4.20
C GLY A 91 15.47 0.84 -4.81
N ILE A 92 15.04 0.88 -6.08
CA ILE A 92 14.55 -0.31 -6.80
C ILE A 92 15.67 -1.35 -6.93
N VAL A 93 16.87 -0.93 -7.34
CA VAL A 93 18.00 -1.84 -7.54
C VAL A 93 18.38 -2.53 -6.23
N VAL A 94 18.50 -1.78 -5.14
CA VAL A 94 18.83 -2.33 -3.81
C VAL A 94 17.74 -3.28 -3.33
N CYS A 95 16.47 -2.90 -3.46
CA CYS A 95 15.37 -3.77 -3.06
C CYS A 95 15.34 -5.07 -3.89
N LEU A 96 15.61 -4.98 -5.19
CA LEU A 96 15.65 -6.13 -6.08
C LEU A 96 16.85 -7.05 -5.77
N LEU A 97 18.03 -6.47 -5.53
CA LEU A 97 19.23 -7.23 -5.15
C LEU A 97 19.05 -8.00 -3.84
N ILE A 98 18.43 -7.36 -2.84
CA ILE A 98 18.09 -8.00 -1.57
C ILE A 98 17.06 -9.10 -1.81
N LEU A 99 16.03 -8.84 -2.62
CA LEU A 99 14.97 -9.82 -2.91
C LEU A 99 15.53 -11.07 -3.60
N LEU A 100 16.46 -10.90 -4.54
CA LEU A 100 17.15 -11.98 -5.24
C LEU A 100 18.08 -12.80 -4.33
N HIS A 101 18.61 -12.20 -3.27
CA HIS A 101 19.42 -12.91 -2.26
C HIS A 101 18.56 -13.74 -1.30
N VAL A 102 17.27 -13.43 -1.14
CA VAL A 102 16.40 -14.26 -0.31
C VAL A 102 16.03 -15.53 -1.08
N LYS A 103 16.36 -16.71 -0.51
CA LYS A 103 16.10 -18.06 -1.07
C LYS A 103 14.78 -18.17 -1.86
N THR A 104 14.74 -19.03 -2.87
CA THR A 104 13.61 -19.30 -3.81
C THR A 104 12.20 -19.38 -3.18
N ARG A 105 12.06 -19.79 -1.92
CA ARG A 105 10.77 -19.75 -1.21
C ARG A 105 10.23 -18.33 -0.98
N ALA A 106 11.10 -17.35 -0.69
CA ALA A 106 10.68 -15.97 -0.47
C ALA A 106 10.26 -15.28 -1.76
N LEU A 107 10.86 -15.64 -2.89
CA LEU A 107 10.44 -15.17 -4.21
C LEU A 107 9.01 -15.62 -4.52
N ALA A 108 8.68 -16.88 -4.22
CA ALA A 108 7.32 -17.42 -4.39
C ALA A 108 6.31 -16.69 -3.47
N ILE A 109 6.66 -16.45 -2.21
CA ILE A 109 5.80 -15.71 -1.27
C ILE A 109 5.60 -14.27 -1.73
N ALA A 110 6.65 -13.57 -2.16
CA ALA A 110 6.56 -12.20 -2.67
C ALA A 110 5.70 -12.12 -3.94
N GLY A 111 5.84 -13.08 -4.86
CA GLY A 111 5.03 -13.17 -6.07
C GLY A 111 3.55 -13.40 -5.77
N ILE A 112 3.24 -14.35 -4.88
CA ILE A 112 1.86 -14.61 -4.43
C ILE A 112 1.28 -13.37 -3.73
N LEU A 113 2.05 -12.72 -2.88
CA LEU A 113 1.61 -11.55 -2.13
C LEU A 113 1.36 -10.36 -3.05
N LEU A 114 2.22 -10.13 -4.04
CA LEU A 114 2.03 -9.11 -5.07
C LEU A 114 0.79 -9.40 -5.91
N LEU A 115 0.57 -10.66 -6.27
CA LEU A 115 -0.63 -11.09 -6.99
C LEU A 115 -1.90 -10.89 -6.14
N VAL A 116 -1.86 -11.20 -4.85
CA VAL A 116 -2.94 -10.93 -3.90
C VAL A 116 -3.19 -9.43 -3.75
N ILE A 117 -2.15 -8.59 -3.69
CA ILE A 117 -2.28 -7.13 -3.64
C ILE A 117 -2.95 -6.61 -4.92
N VAL A 118 -2.51 -7.09 -6.09
CA VAL A 118 -3.09 -6.71 -7.39
C VAL A 118 -4.54 -7.20 -7.51
N LEU A 119 -4.82 -8.43 -7.07
CA LEU A 119 -6.16 -9.01 -7.09
C LEU A 119 -7.08 -8.28 -6.11
N LEU A 120 -6.62 -7.98 -4.89
CA LEU A 120 -7.36 -7.15 -3.95
C LEU A 120 -7.57 -5.75 -4.50
N TYR A 121 -6.58 -5.14 -5.14
CA TYR A 121 -6.76 -3.84 -5.79
C TYR A 121 -7.78 -3.90 -6.94
N ALA A 122 -7.78 -4.98 -7.73
CA ALA A 122 -8.74 -5.18 -8.81
C ALA A 122 -10.16 -5.43 -8.29
N LEU A 123 -10.31 -6.25 -7.24
CA LEU A 123 -11.58 -6.56 -6.58
C LEU A 123 -12.13 -5.38 -5.76
N MET A 124 -11.23 -4.64 -5.11
CA MET A 124 -11.52 -3.46 -4.31
C MET A 124 -11.37 -2.18 -5.11
N ARG A 125 -11.25 -2.23 -6.45
CA ARG A 125 -11.41 -1.04 -7.28
C ARG A 125 -12.72 -0.41 -6.83
N PRO A 126 -12.70 0.76 -6.14
CA PRO A 126 -13.88 1.57 -6.12
C PRO A 126 -14.16 1.80 -7.60
N LYS A 127 -15.42 1.71 -8.03
CA LYS A 127 -15.83 2.39 -9.26
C LYS A 127 -15.19 3.78 -9.17
N ALA A 128 -14.14 4.02 -9.94
CA ALA A 128 -13.62 5.35 -10.18
C ALA A 128 -14.87 6.17 -10.52
N LEU A 129 -15.03 7.34 -9.90
CA LEU A 129 -16.18 8.19 -10.14
C LEU A 129 -16.45 8.19 -11.65
N THR A 130 -17.59 7.60 -12.00
CA THR A 130 -18.06 7.45 -13.36
C THR A 130 -17.88 8.81 -14.03
N GLU A 131 -17.31 8.82 -15.24
CA GLU A 131 -17.14 10.03 -16.05
C GLU A 131 -18.44 10.86 -16.15
N ASP A 132 -19.61 10.25 -15.90
CA ASP A 132 -20.93 10.89 -15.70
C ASP A 132 -20.97 11.97 -14.59
N GLN A 133 -20.28 11.79 -13.46
CA GLN A 133 -20.31 12.77 -12.35
C GLN A 133 -19.35 13.95 -12.58
N LEU A 134 -18.37 13.81 -13.48
CA LEU A 134 -17.53 14.93 -13.92
C LEU A 134 -18.25 15.81 -14.96
N ALA A 135 -19.19 15.24 -15.73
CA ALA A 135 -20.05 15.99 -16.63
C ALA A 135 -21.08 16.84 -15.86
N GLU A 136 -21.66 16.32 -14.78
CA GLU A 136 -22.68 17.00 -13.98
C GLU A 136 -22.14 18.23 -13.20
N ILE A 137 -20.86 18.24 -12.82
CA ILE A 137 -20.20 19.39 -12.13
C ILE A 137 -19.72 20.46 -13.14
N ALA A 138 -19.62 20.13 -14.42
CA ALA A 138 -19.22 21.07 -15.46
C ALA A 138 -20.42 21.83 -16.07
N GLU A 139 -21.66 21.42 -15.75
CA GLU A 139 -22.91 22.02 -16.24
C GLU A 139 -23.59 22.99 -15.24
N ASP A 140 -23.18 22.97 -13.97
CA ASP A 140 -23.61 23.90 -12.90
C ASP A 140 -22.58 25.00 -12.61
#